data_AF-A0A1S7U2H0-F1
#
_entry.id   AF-A0A1S7U2H0-F1
#
_cell.length_a   1.000
_cell.length_b   1.000
_cell.length_c   1.000
_cell.angle_alpha   90.00
_cell.angle_beta   90.00
_cell.angle_gamma   90.00
#
_symmetry.space_group_name_H-M   'P 1'
#
loop_
_entity.id
_entity.type
_entity.pdbx_description
1 polymer ?
#
loop_
_entity_poly.entity_id
_entity_poly.type
_entity_poly.pdbx_seq_one_letter_code
_entity_poly.pdbx_strand_id
1 'polypeptide(L)'
;MQLYYYTKLQYGLASVRDKRIKISLYDSLNDPFDFLGVATDSKDQRKELKAIRDEISAKSGIICLSETWKEPLMWGHYAEAHKGVCLGFEVRAGHYEQIKYRAERPRLADFGKTSIHELTDEDKAQIAFRKFNHWSYEREWRRVVDLEPADFVDGNHYLRFDGSMVLKYILFGSRAKISSEQIKRIASANPNVKLAITSPANTAFDIVIDKFKTEESVPEDNRVLQLPVPDRLEFEHAIEKMIDSSIQSVMTNFLRIPRITPEDIDFTGVRRRKKRPVKKSP
;
A
#
# COMPACT_ATOMS: atom_id res chain seq x y z
N MET A 1 13.67 -7.79 1.80
CA MET A 1 13.26 -8.04 0.40
C MET A 1 13.03 -6.71 -0.31
N GLN A 2 13.04 -6.68 -1.63
CA GLN A 2 12.85 -5.44 -2.42
C GLN A 2 11.42 -5.37 -2.96
N LEU A 3 10.70 -4.29 -2.65
CA LEU A 3 9.33 -4.05 -3.11
C LEU A 3 9.17 -2.63 -3.69
N TYR A 4 8.11 -2.39 -4.45
CA TYR A 4 7.96 -1.21 -5.31
C TYR A 4 6.59 -0.53 -5.13
N TYR A 5 6.61 0.78 -4.92
CA TYR A 5 5.42 1.61 -4.77
C TYR A 5 5.22 2.50 -6.00
N TYR A 6 4.08 2.38 -6.67
CA TYR A 6 3.75 3.18 -7.85
C TYR A 6 2.82 4.32 -7.48
N THR A 7 3.14 5.53 -7.93
CA THR A 7 2.26 6.68 -7.72
C THR A 7 2.48 7.79 -8.76
N LYS A 8 1.64 8.81 -8.73
CA LYS A 8 1.82 10.02 -9.52
C LYS A 8 3.10 10.73 -9.14
N LEU A 9 3.71 11.43 -10.10
CA LEU A 9 5.02 12.06 -9.91
C LEU A 9 5.03 13.01 -8.71
N GLN A 10 4.05 13.93 -8.63
CA GLN A 10 3.97 14.90 -7.54
C GLN A 10 3.88 14.24 -6.16
N TYR A 11 3.14 13.14 -6.03
CA TYR A 11 2.97 12.43 -4.76
C TYR A 11 4.19 11.60 -4.40
N GLY A 12 4.86 10.99 -5.39
CA GLY A 12 6.11 10.29 -5.13
C GLY A 12 7.24 11.24 -4.75
N LEU A 13 7.33 12.43 -5.39
CA LEU A 13 8.29 13.46 -4.98
C LEU A 13 8.00 13.98 -3.57
N ALA A 14 6.73 14.22 -3.23
CA ALA A 14 6.34 14.57 -1.86
C ALA A 14 6.69 13.45 -0.87
N SER A 15 6.50 12.19 -1.26
CA SER A 15 6.85 11.02 -0.44
C SER A 15 8.34 10.95 -0.13
N VAL A 16 9.19 11.23 -1.13
CA VAL A 16 10.65 11.29 -0.96
C VAL A 16 11.05 12.46 -0.05
N ARG A 17 10.49 13.65 -0.26
CA ARG A 17 10.77 14.84 0.54
C ARG A 17 10.38 14.64 2.01
N ASP A 18 9.17 14.15 2.25
CA ASP A 18 8.56 14.04 3.57
C ASP A 18 8.87 12.69 4.26
N LYS A 19 9.59 11.80 3.56
CA LYS A 19 9.97 10.46 4.00
C LYS A 19 8.77 9.64 4.50
N ARG A 20 7.72 9.57 3.69
CA ARG A 20 6.46 8.87 4.00
C ARG A 20 5.74 8.47 2.73
N ILE A 21 4.91 7.43 2.78
CA ILE A 21 3.97 7.07 1.70
C ILE A 21 2.54 7.10 2.20
N LYS A 22 1.60 7.36 1.29
CA LYS A 22 0.17 7.39 1.61
C LYS A 22 -0.33 5.99 1.98
N ILE A 23 -1.12 5.92 3.04
CA ILE A 23 -1.91 4.75 3.43
C ILE A 23 -3.21 4.75 2.61
N SER A 24 -3.50 3.61 1.98
CA SER A 24 -4.77 3.41 1.27
C SER A 24 -5.85 3.01 2.26
N LEU A 25 -6.98 3.72 2.21
CA LEU A 25 -8.18 3.37 2.95
C LEU A 25 -9.01 2.36 2.14
N TYR A 26 -9.69 1.45 2.82
CA TYR A 26 -10.38 0.33 2.17
C TYR A 26 -11.52 0.76 1.23
N ASP A 27 -12.14 1.90 1.50
CA ASP A 27 -13.19 2.52 0.67
C ASP A 27 -12.65 3.19 -0.60
N SER A 28 -11.34 3.44 -0.65
CA SER A 28 -10.64 4.08 -1.78
C SER A 28 -9.96 3.09 -2.72
N LEU A 29 -10.10 1.79 -2.47
CA LEU A 29 -9.52 0.75 -3.32
C LEU A 29 -10.24 0.67 -4.67
N ASN A 30 -9.48 0.31 -5.69
CA ASN A 30 -9.90 0.24 -7.09
C ASN A 30 -10.82 -0.95 -7.41
N ASP A 31 -10.78 -2.00 -6.60
CA ASP A 31 -11.65 -3.17 -6.75
C ASP A 31 -12.73 -3.17 -5.64
N PRO A 32 -14.03 -3.13 -5.98
CA PRO A 32 -15.11 -3.15 -4.99
C PRO A 32 -15.19 -4.46 -4.19
N PHE A 33 -14.51 -5.52 -4.64
CA PHE A 33 -14.43 -6.82 -3.96
C PHE A 33 -13.20 -6.95 -3.06
N ASP A 34 -12.31 -5.96 -2.99
CA ASP A 34 -11.09 -6.01 -2.16
C ASP A 34 -11.40 -5.91 -0.65
N PHE A 35 -10.38 -6.21 0.15
CA PHE A 35 -10.32 -6.20 1.62
C PHE A 35 -11.17 -7.25 2.35
N LEU A 36 -12.50 -7.21 2.31
CA LEU A 36 -13.33 -8.24 2.96
C LEU A 36 -14.35 -8.80 1.99
N GLY A 37 -13.86 -9.26 0.84
CA GLY A 37 -14.63 -9.68 -0.33
C GLY A 37 -15.48 -10.93 -0.22
N VAL A 38 -15.90 -11.36 0.97
CA VAL A 38 -16.71 -12.59 1.17
C VAL A 38 -18.02 -12.49 0.40
N ALA A 39 -18.42 -13.55 -0.29
CA ALA A 39 -19.69 -13.66 -0.97
C ALA A 39 -20.86 -13.55 0.03
N THR A 40 -21.92 -12.86 -0.37
CA THR A 40 -23.10 -12.59 0.47
C THR A 40 -24.36 -12.87 -0.34
N ASP A 41 -25.31 -13.59 0.25
CA ASP A 41 -26.52 -14.04 -0.43
C ASP A 41 -27.75 -13.19 -0.08
N SER A 42 -27.69 -12.40 1.00
CA SER A 42 -28.81 -11.59 1.48
C SER A 42 -28.45 -10.11 1.68
N LYS A 43 -29.47 -9.25 1.77
CA LYS A 43 -29.30 -7.83 2.09
C LYS A 43 -28.76 -7.63 3.50
N ASP A 44 -29.14 -8.49 4.43
CA ASP A 44 -28.71 -8.41 5.83
C ASP A 44 -27.23 -8.75 5.96
N GLN A 45 -26.76 -9.82 5.31
CA GLN A 45 -25.33 -10.15 5.26
C GLN A 45 -24.48 -9.02 4.66
N ARG A 46 -24.98 -8.33 3.62
CA ARG A 46 -24.30 -7.16 3.05
C ARG A 46 -24.20 -6.00 4.06
N LYS A 47 -25.25 -5.77 4.85
CA LYS A 47 -25.28 -4.73 5.88
C LYS A 47 -24.30 -5.05 7.02
N GLU A 48 -24.26 -6.31 7.44
CA GLU A 48 -23.33 -6.79 8.48
C GLU A 48 -21.88 -6.67 8.03
N LEU A 49 -21.57 -7.16 6.83
CA LEU A 49 -20.23 -7.06 6.25
C LEU A 49 -19.79 -5.60 6.11
N LYS A 50 -20.72 -4.70 5.74
CA LYS A 50 -20.43 -3.27 5.69
C LYS A 50 -20.09 -2.72 7.08
N ALA A 51 -20.85 -3.07 8.12
CA ALA A 51 -20.58 -2.59 9.48
C ALA A 51 -19.19 -3.03 9.97
N ILE A 52 -18.79 -4.28 9.70
CA ILE A 52 -17.44 -4.78 10.02
C ILE A 52 -16.37 -4.01 9.24
N ARG A 53 -16.58 -3.80 7.93
CA ARG A 53 -15.64 -3.02 7.10
C ARG A 53 -15.49 -1.59 7.61
N ASP A 54 -16.59 -0.94 7.98
CA ASP A 54 -16.59 0.44 8.49
C ASP A 54 -15.81 0.53 9.82
N GLU A 55 -15.98 -0.45 10.71
CA GLU A 55 -15.23 -0.50 11.98
C GLU A 55 -13.73 -0.63 11.74
N ILE A 56 -13.30 -1.53 10.85
CA ILE A 56 -11.88 -1.72 10.58
C ILE A 56 -11.29 -0.51 9.84
N SER A 57 -12.03 0.05 8.88
CA SER A 57 -11.61 1.24 8.11
C SER A 57 -11.41 2.48 8.97
N ALA A 58 -12.07 2.56 10.13
CA ALA A 58 -11.89 3.66 11.07
C ALA A 58 -10.55 3.61 11.83
N LYS A 59 -9.92 2.43 11.90
CA LYS A 59 -8.75 2.16 12.77
C LYS A 59 -7.49 1.83 11.96
N SER A 60 -7.64 1.21 10.80
CA SER A 60 -6.52 0.74 9.99
C SER A 60 -6.67 1.07 8.51
N GLY A 61 -5.55 1.01 7.80
CA GLY A 61 -5.49 1.02 6.35
C GLY A 61 -4.42 0.05 5.85
N ILE A 62 -4.10 0.15 4.56
CA ILE A 62 -3.11 -0.73 3.94
C ILE A 62 -2.05 0.02 3.15
N ILE A 63 -0.86 -0.54 3.16
CA ILE A 63 0.19 -0.27 2.18
C ILE A 63 0.23 -1.43 1.18
N CYS A 64 0.13 -1.09 -0.10
CA CYS A 64 0.23 -2.03 -1.22
C CYS A 64 1.52 -1.73 -1.98
N LEU A 65 2.41 -2.72 -2.06
CA LEU A 65 3.63 -2.68 -2.86
C LEU A 65 3.61 -3.81 -3.89
N SER A 66 4.34 -3.65 -4.98
CA SER A 66 4.56 -4.71 -5.96
C SER A 66 5.92 -5.36 -5.74
N GLU A 67 6.02 -6.65 -6.02
CA GLU A 67 7.30 -7.36 -6.13
C GLU A 67 8.14 -6.88 -7.32
N THR A 68 7.52 -6.24 -8.31
CA THR A 68 8.19 -5.86 -9.56
C THR A 68 8.01 -4.38 -9.88
N TRP A 69 9.05 -3.77 -10.46
CA TRP A 69 8.97 -2.44 -11.06
C TRP A 69 8.69 -2.50 -12.57
N LYS A 70 8.65 -3.70 -13.14
CA LYS A 70 8.69 -3.94 -14.59
C LYS A 70 7.33 -4.04 -15.27
N GLU A 71 6.27 -4.28 -14.50
CA GLU A 71 4.93 -4.54 -15.04
C GLU A 71 4.34 -3.31 -15.75
N PRO A 72 4.15 -3.32 -17.09
CA PRO A 72 3.60 -2.18 -17.82
C PRO A 72 2.21 -1.74 -17.33
N LEU A 73 1.35 -2.69 -16.93
CA LEU A 73 0.01 -2.35 -16.41
C LEU A 73 0.08 -1.57 -15.10
N MET A 74 1.08 -1.82 -14.24
CA MET A 74 1.30 -1.05 -13.00
C MET A 74 1.66 0.39 -13.32
N TRP A 75 2.53 0.62 -14.31
CA TRP A 75 2.85 1.97 -14.76
C TRP A 75 1.67 2.68 -15.43
N GLY A 76 0.84 1.92 -16.15
CA GLY A 76 -0.39 2.40 -16.77
C GLY A 76 -1.41 2.90 -15.74
N HIS A 77 -1.78 2.04 -14.79
CA HIS A 77 -2.83 2.31 -13.82
C HIS A 77 -2.39 3.20 -12.66
N TYR A 78 -1.24 2.91 -12.06
CA TYR A 78 -0.85 3.52 -10.77
C TYR A 78 0.20 4.63 -10.90
N ALA A 79 0.97 4.66 -11.99
CA ALA A 79 1.93 5.73 -12.28
C ALA A 79 1.44 6.70 -13.37
N GLU A 80 0.14 7.03 -13.36
CA GLU A 80 -0.49 8.05 -14.22
C GLU A 80 -0.13 7.89 -15.72
N ALA A 81 -0.36 6.69 -16.28
CA ALA A 81 -0.01 6.37 -17.65
C ALA A 81 1.47 6.68 -17.98
N HIS A 82 2.38 6.17 -17.15
CA HIS A 82 3.84 6.34 -17.23
C HIS A 82 4.36 7.77 -16.99
N LYS A 83 3.52 8.71 -16.54
CA LYS A 83 3.94 10.07 -16.15
C LYS A 83 4.42 10.15 -14.70
N GLY A 84 4.15 9.11 -13.92
CA GLY A 84 4.44 9.01 -12.51
C GLY A 84 5.84 8.48 -12.20
N VAL A 85 5.96 7.87 -11.02
CA VAL A 85 7.21 7.39 -10.45
C VAL A 85 6.97 6.08 -9.72
N CYS A 86 7.99 5.25 -9.67
CA CYS A 86 8.03 4.02 -8.89
C CYS A 86 9.15 4.13 -7.84
N LEU A 87 8.79 4.01 -6.57
CA LEU A 87 9.71 4.06 -5.43
C LEU A 87 10.04 2.64 -5.00
N GLY A 88 11.30 2.25 -5.07
CA GLY A 88 11.77 0.93 -4.63
C GLY A 88 12.28 0.99 -3.19
N PHE A 89 11.75 0.11 -2.34
CA PHE A 89 12.11 -0.03 -0.93
C PHE A 89 12.74 -1.39 -0.62
N GLU A 90 13.78 -1.36 0.19
CA GLU A 90 14.18 -2.53 0.96
C GLU A 90 13.28 -2.60 2.20
N VAL A 91 12.49 -3.67 2.30
CA VAL A 91 11.57 -3.89 3.42
C VAL A 91 12.02 -5.05 4.30
N ARG A 92 11.73 -4.94 5.60
CA ARG A 92 11.99 -6.00 6.58
C ARG A 92 11.07 -7.20 6.34
N ALA A 93 11.66 -8.39 6.41
CA ALA A 93 10.97 -9.67 6.38
C ALA A 93 9.83 -9.73 7.43
N GLY A 94 8.68 -10.32 7.05
CA GLY A 94 7.55 -10.55 7.95
C GLY A 94 6.65 -9.34 8.25
N HIS A 95 6.94 -8.15 7.68
CA HIS A 95 6.06 -6.98 7.77
C HIS A 95 5.04 -6.88 6.63
N TYR A 96 5.30 -7.56 5.52
CA TYR A 96 4.46 -7.57 4.33
C TYR A 96 4.12 -9.02 4.01
N GLU A 97 2.88 -9.23 3.58
CA GLU A 97 2.37 -10.53 3.17
C GLU A 97 1.97 -10.49 1.70
N GLN A 98 2.29 -11.55 0.97
CA GLN A 98 1.93 -11.66 -0.44
C GLN A 98 0.43 -11.94 -0.59
N ILE A 99 -0.20 -11.24 -1.53
CA ILE A 99 -1.61 -11.45 -1.86
C ILE A 99 -1.81 -12.79 -2.57
N LYS A 100 -2.80 -13.55 -2.11
CA LYS A 100 -3.23 -14.81 -2.73
C LYS A 100 -4.36 -14.55 -3.72
N TYR A 101 -4.04 -14.69 -5.00
CA TYR A 101 -4.99 -14.46 -6.08
C TYR A 101 -5.96 -15.64 -6.27
N ARG A 102 -7.27 -15.35 -6.45
CA ARG A 102 -8.32 -16.36 -6.66
C ARG A 102 -9.35 -15.90 -7.69
N ALA A 103 -9.98 -16.86 -8.36
CA ALA A 103 -11.00 -16.57 -9.37
C ALA A 103 -12.38 -16.25 -8.76
N GLU A 104 -12.71 -16.89 -7.63
CA GLU A 104 -14.00 -16.77 -6.97
C GLU A 104 -13.88 -16.03 -5.63
N ARG A 105 -14.96 -15.35 -5.24
CA ARG A 105 -15.08 -14.72 -3.93
C ARG A 105 -15.13 -15.79 -2.85
N PRO A 106 -14.41 -15.64 -1.72
CA PRO A 106 -14.51 -16.58 -0.61
C PRO A 106 -15.95 -16.67 -0.09
N ARG A 107 -16.43 -17.86 0.22
CA ARG A 107 -17.73 -18.10 0.85
C ARG A 107 -17.56 -18.35 2.33
N LEU A 108 -18.60 -18.07 3.13
CA LEU A 108 -18.60 -18.39 4.57
C LEU A 108 -18.33 -19.88 4.83
N ALA A 109 -18.88 -20.76 3.98
CA ALA A 109 -18.66 -22.21 4.04
C ALA A 109 -17.18 -22.61 3.88
N ASP A 110 -16.37 -21.81 3.16
CA ASP A 110 -14.93 -22.07 3.01
C ASP A 110 -14.17 -21.95 4.35
N PHE A 111 -14.79 -21.31 5.35
CA PHE A 111 -14.29 -21.13 6.71
C PHE A 111 -15.09 -21.92 7.75
N GLY A 112 -15.99 -22.82 7.30
CA GLY A 112 -16.90 -23.56 8.17
C GLY A 112 -17.90 -22.66 8.91
N LYS A 113 -18.24 -21.49 8.34
CA LYS A 113 -19.16 -20.52 8.92
C LYS A 113 -20.47 -20.45 8.16
N THR A 114 -21.51 -20.00 8.83
CA THR A 114 -22.85 -19.78 8.26
C THR A 114 -23.29 -18.32 8.35
N SER A 115 -22.66 -17.54 9.23
CA SER A 115 -22.94 -16.12 9.44
C SER A 115 -21.68 -15.26 9.39
N ILE A 116 -21.84 -13.99 8.98
CA ILE A 116 -20.77 -12.99 8.91
C ILE A 116 -20.18 -12.72 10.31
N HIS A 117 -21.01 -12.77 11.36
CA HIS A 117 -20.57 -12.55 12.75
C HIS A 117 -19.69 -13.67 13.31
N GLU A 118 -19.71 -14.85 12.69
CA GLU A 118 -18.90 -16.00 13.10
C GLU A 118 -17.48 -15.92 12.53
N LEU A 119 -17.21 -14.97 11.63
CA LEU A 119 -15.87 -14.72 11.10
C LEU A 119 -14.97 -14.22 12.23
N THR A 120 -13.97 -15.02 12.53
CA THR A 120 -12.92 -14.67 13.47
C THR A 120 -11.99 -13.62 12.85
N ASP A 121 -11.13 -13.02 13.67
CA ASP A 121 -10.11 -12.10 13.18
C ASP A 121 -9.10 -12.78 12.26
N GLU A 122 -8.83 -14.07 12.51
CA GLU A 122 -8.05 -14.95 11.63
C GLU A 122 -8.74 -15.09 10.25
N ASP A 123 -10.04 -15.40 10.23
CA ASP A 123 -10.78 -15.54 8.98
C ASP A 123 -10.75 -14.22 8.18
N LYS A 124 -11.01 -13.08 8.85
CA LYS A 124 -10.98 -11.74 8.26
C LYS A 124 -9.61 -11.42 7.66
N ALA A 125 -8.53 -11.72 8.39
CA ALA A 125 -7.17 -11.55 7.89
C ALA A 125 -6.95 -12.42 6.64
N GLN A 126 -7.30 -13.71 6.68
CA GLN A 126 -7.16 -14.59 5.53
C GLN A 126 -7.96 -14.14 4.29
N ILE A 127 -9.10 -13.48 4.49
CA ILE A 127 -9.89 -12.86 3.41
C ILE A 127 -9.19 -11.61 2.89
N ALA A 128 -8.66 -10.75 3.77
CA ALA A 128 -8.02 -9.49 3.43
C ALA A 128 -6.72 -9.60 2.64
N PHE A 129 -6.09 -10.78 2.65
CA PHE A 129 -4.95 -11.10 1.81
C PHE A 129 -5.31 -11.94 0.58
N ARG A 130 -6.58 -11.92 0.14
CA ARG A 130 -7.03 -12.52 -1.12
C ARG A 130 -7.58 -11.47 -2.07
N LYS A 131 -7.26 -11.61 -3.35
CA LYS A 131 -7.68 -10.66 -4.40
C LYS A 131 -8.11 -11.41 -5.66
N PHE A 132 -8.96 -10.77 -6.46
CA PHE A 132 -9.38 -11.33 -7.73
C PHE A 132 -8.17 -11.53 -8.67
N ASN A 133 -8.07 -12.70 -9.30
CA ASN A 133 -6.88 -13.13 -10.04
C ASN A 133 -6.56 -12.32 -11.29
N HIS A 134 -7.50 -11.57 -11.85
CA HIS A 134 -7.21 -10.65 -12.95
C HIS A 134 -6.31 -9.48 -12.53
N TRP A 135 -6.14 -9.24 -11.22
CA TRP A 135 -5.16 -8.30 -10.66
C TRP A 135 -3.80 -8.96 -10.34
N SER A 136 -3.57 -10.22 -10.73
CA SER A 136 -2.32 -10.94 -10.42
C SER A 136 -1.06 -10.31 -11.01
N TYR A 137 -1.20 -9.49 -12.06
CA TYR A 137 -0.09 -8.72 -12.62
C TYR A 137 0.52 -7.75 -11.60
N GLU A 138 -0.23 -7.33 -10.58
CA GLU A 138 0.27 -6.42 -9.55
C GLU A 138 1.35 -7.05 -8.68
N ARG A 139 1.37 -8.38 -8.54
CA ARG A 139 2.28 -9.13 -7.66
C ARG A 139 2.35 -8.48 -6.28
N GLU A 140 1.17 -8.24 -5.72
CA GLU A 140 0.96 -7.36 -4.57
C GLU A 140 1.46 -8.00 -3.28
N TRP A 141 2.18 -7.19 -2.51
CA TRP A 141 2.56 -7.42 -1.13
C TRP A 141 1.90 -6.33 -0.27
N ARG A 142 1.17 -6.77 0.75
CA ARG A 142 0.30 -5.91 1.56
C ARG A 142 0.78 -5.87 3.01
N ARG A 143 0.71 -4.69 3.61
CA ARG A 143 0.89 -4.49 5.05
C ARG A 143 -0.32 -3.74 5.59
N VAL A 144 -0.96 -4.29 6.61
CA VAL A 144 -1.99 -3.59 7.39
C VAL A 144 -1.29 -2.69 8.40
N VAL A 145 -1.75 -1.45 8.53
CA VAL A 145 -1.18 -0.45 9.43
C VAL A 145 -2.28 0.30 10.15
N ASP A 146 -2.02 0.66 11.41
CA ASP A 146 -2.91 1.54 12.17
C ASP A 146 -2.89 2.95 11.57
N LEU A 147 -4.04 3.62 11.65
CA LEU A 147 -4.17 5.00 11.20
C LEU A 147 -3.72 5.96 12.30
N GLU A 148 -2.62 6.66 12.02
CA GLU A 148 -2.26 7.89 12.72
C GLU A 148 -3.21 9.04 12.33
N PRO A 149 -3.26 10.14 13.10
CA PRO A 149 -4.06 11.31 12.73
C PRO A 149 -3.81 11.74 11.29
N ALA A 150 -4.90 12.09 10.58
CA ALA A 150 -4.82 12.55 9.21
C ALA A 150 -3.94 13.79 9.08
N ASP A 151 -3.18 13.87 7.99
CA ASP A 151 -2.36 15.03 7.66
C ASP A 151 -3.24 16.26 7.43
N PHE A 152 -2.86 17.39 8.03
CA PHE A 152 -3.66 18.61 8.00
C PHE A 152 -3.65 19.32 6.64
N VAL A 153 -2.77 18.95 5.71
CA VAL A 153 -2.67 19.55 4.38
C VAL A 153 -3.70 18.95 3.44
N ASP A 154 -3.88 17.64 3.46
CA ASP A 154 -4.68 16.93 2.46
C ASP A 154 -5.68 15.92 3.03
N GLY A 155 -5.72 15.74 4.35
CA GLY A 155 -6.62 14.80 5.03
C GLY A 155 -6.26 13.33 4.81
N ASN A 156 -5.09 13.02 4.24
CA ASN A 156 -4.65 11.64 4.04
C ASN A 156 -3.86 11.11 5.24
N HIS A 157 -3.78 9.78 5.33
CA HIS A 157 -2.95 9.09 6.31
C HIS A 157 -1.63 8.64 5.67
N TYR A 158 -0.57 8.57 6.47
CA TYR A 158 0.78 8.34 5.97
C TYR A 158 1.58 7.39 6.83
N LEU A 159 2.28 6.44 6.20
CA LEU A 159 3.30 5.62 6.84
C LEU A 159 4.67 6.25 6.60
N ARG A 160 5.41 6.54 7.68
CA ARG A 160 6.77 7.07 7.60
C ARG A 160 7.77 6.00 7.17
N PHE A 161 8.83 6.42 6.49
CA PHE A 161 9.99 5.56 6.25
C PHE A 161 10.70 5.33 7.58
N ASP A 162 11.08 4.09 7.83
CA ASP A 162 11.79 3.66 9.04
C ASP A 162 12.74 2.50 8.70
N GLY A 163 13.36 1.88 9.71
CA GLY A 163 14.23 0.72 9.50
C GLY A 163 13.53 -0.51 8.91
N SER A 164 12.19 -0.55 8.90
CA SER A 164 11.40 -1.61 8.25
C SER A 164 11.09 -1.33 6.78
N MET A 165 11.30 -0.09 6.31
CA MET A 165 11.00 0.35 4.95
C MET A 165 11.99 1.45 4.51
N VAL A 166 13.10 1.04 3.89
CA VAL A 166 14.19 1.92 3.49
C VAL A 166 14.13 2.19 1.99
N LEU A 167 13.99 3.46 1.59
CA LEU A 167 14.00 3.86 0.18
C LEU A 167 15.39 3.58 -0.43
N LYS A 168 15.41 2.85 -1.55
CA LYS A 168 16.62 2.51 -2.30
C LYS A 168 16.61 3.03 -3.73
N TYR A 169 15.43 3.08 -4.36
CA TYR A 169 15.29 3.42 -5.77
C TYR A 169 14.21 4.46 -6.00
N ILE A 170 14.46 5.39 -6.92
CA ILE A 170 13.45 6.28 -7.50
C ILE A 170 13.52 6.11 -9.02
N LEU A 171 12.49 5.49 -9.58
CA LEU A 171 12.40 5.19 -11.00
C LEU A 171 11.36 6.13 -11.63
N PHE A 172 11.80 6.99 -12.54
CA PHE A 172 10.91 7.93 -13.22
C PHE A 172 10.29 7.26 -14.45
N GLY A 173 8.97 7.42 -14.61
CA GLY A 173 8.27 6.90 -15.77
C GLY A 173 8.75 7.54 -17.07
N SER A 174 8.59 6.82 -18.18
CA SER A 174 9.04 7.25 -19.52
C SER A 174 8.44 8.56 -20.02
N ARG A 175 7.29 8.97 -19.44
CA ARG A 175 6.57 10.22 -19.76
C ARG A 175 6.58 11.19 -18.59
N ALA A 176 7.37 10.92 -17.55
CA ALA A 176 7.47 11.78 -16.38
C ALA A 176 8.05 13.13 -16.78
N LYS A 177 7.37 14.21 -16.38
CA LYS A 177 7.83 15.58 -16.59
C LYS A 177 8.71 15.99 -15.41
N ILE A 178 9.97 15.58 -15.44
CA ILE A 178 10.97 15.93 -14.43
C ILE A 178 12.23 16.47 -15.13
N SER A 179 12.77 17.60 -14.66
CA SER A 179 13.98 18.20 -15.22
C SER A 179 15.24 17.59 -14.61
N SER A 180 16.36 17.64 -15.34
CA SER A 180 17.67 17.20 -14.83
C SER A 180 18.09 17.98 -13.58
N GLU A 181 17.69 19.25 -13.45
CA GLU A 181 17.89 20.05 -12.24
C GLU A 181 17.10 19.51 -11.04
N GLN A 182 15.84 19.11 -11.23
CA GLN A 182 15.07 18.45 -10.18
C GLN A 182 15.71 17.12 -9.77
N ILE A 183 16.16 16.31 -10.74
CA ILE A 183 16.85 15.05 -10.49
C ILE A 183 18.12 15.28 -9.65
N LYS A 184 18.95 16.27 -10.02
CA LYS A 184 20.16 16.63 -9.26
C LYS A 184 19.84 17.01 -7.83
N ARG A 185 18.81 17.84 -7.59
CA ARG A 185 18.37 18.22 -6.23
C ARG A 185 17.91 17.01 -5.42
N ILE A 186 17.16 16.10 -6.03
CA ILE A 186 16.71 14.87 -5.36
C ILE A 186 17.91 14.00 -4.99
N ALA A 187 18.85 13.81 -5.92
CA ALA A 187 20.08 13.05 -5.71
C ALA A 187 20.94 13.64 -4.59
N SER A 188 21.16 14.96 -4.58
CA SER A 188 21.92 15.64 -3.53
C SER A 188 21.27 15.52 -2.15
N ALA A 189 19.93 15.59 -2.08
CA ALA A 189 19.20 15.41 -0.83
C ALA A 189 19.15 13.94 -0.36
N ASN A 190 19.42 12.98 -1.25
CA ASN A 190 19.30 11.55 -1.01
C ASN A 190 20.51 10.79 -1.59
N PRO A 191 21.73 11.01 -1.08
CA PRO A 191 22.97 10.51 -1.69
C PRO A 191 23.03 8.98 -1.80
N ASN A 192 22.34 8.26 -0.90
CA ASN A 192 22.33 6.79 -0.89
C ASN A 192 21.21 6.17 -1.74
N VAL A 193 20.36 6.98 -2.37
CA VAL A 193 19.25 6.50 -3.20
C VAL A 193 19.66 6.51 -4.65
N LYS A 194 19.35 5.40 -5.35
CA LYS A 194 19.64 5.23 -6.77
C LYS A 194 18.47 5.67 -7.64
N LEU A 195 18.77 6.36 -8.73
CA LEU A 195 17.80 7.01 -9.61
C LEU A 195 17.95 6.46 -11.03
N ALA A 196 16.83 6.32 -11.73
CA ALA A 196 16.84 5.97 -13.15
C ALA A 196 15.58 6.47 -13.88
N ILE A 197 15.69 6.61 -15.20
CA ILE A 197 14.57 6.89 -16.09
C ILE A 197 14.21 5.58 -16.80
N THR A 198 12.92 5.26 -16.88
CA THR A 198 12.44 4.03 -17.51
C THR A 198 11.91 4.26 -18.91
N SER A 199 11.81 3.19 -19.69
CA SER A 199 11.19 3.17 -21.01
C SER A 199 10.50 1.82 -21.28
N PRO A 200 9.46 1.77 -22.13
CA PRO A 200 8.98 0.50 -22.67
C PRO A 200 10.10 -0.23 -23.43
N ALA A 201 10.17 -1.54 -23.27
CA ALA A 201 11.08 -2.35 -24.06
C ALA A 201 10.67 -2.36 -25.54
N ASN A 202 11.65 -2.40 -26.45
CA ASN A 202 11.37 -2.41 -27.89
C ASN A 202 10.85 -3.76 -28.40
N THR A 203 11.15 -4.85 -27.70
CA THR A 203 10.92 -6.23 -28.16
C THR A 203 10.08 -7.09 -27.20
N ALA A 204 9.60 -6.50 -26.10
CA ALA A 204 8.82 -7.22 -25.09
C ALA A 204 7.79 -6.30 -24.43
N PHE A 205 6.72 -6.88 -23.88
CA PHE A 205 5.80 -6.19 -22.97
C PHE A 205 6.44 -6.06 -21.58
N ASP A 206 7.50 -5.26 -21.50
CA ASP A 206 8.32 -5.05 -20.31
C ASP A 206 8.70 -3.56 -20.19
N ILE A 207 9.11 -3.14 -18.99
CA ILE A 207 9.67 -1.83 -18.72
C ILE A 207 11.15 -2.01 -18.37
N VAL A 208 12.01 -1.26 -19.06
CA VAL A 208 13.46 -1.30 -18.89
C VAL A 208 13.98 0.05 -18.41
N ILE A 209 15.23 0.07 -17.95
CA ILE A 209 15.94 1.33 -17.71
C ILE A 209 16.36 1.91 -19.06
N ASP A 210 15.99 3.16 -19.32
CA ASP A 210 16.50 3.97 -20.41
C ASP A 210 17.91 4.42 -20.04
N LYS A 211 18.91 3.62 -20.42
CA LYS A 211 20.31 3.84 -20.06
C LYS A 211 20.79 5.22 -20.52
N PHE A 212 20.48 5.59 -21.76
CA PHE A 212 20.90 6.85 -22.36
C PHE A 212 20.35 8.05 -21.57
N LYS A 213 19.02 8.12 -21.37
CA LYS A 213 18.41 9.23 -20.62
C LYS A 213 18.88 9.26 -19.17
N THR A 214 19.08 8.09 -18.57
CA THR A 214 19.57 7.96 -17.21
C THR A 214 20.98 8.53 -17.07
N GLU A 215 21.90 8.17 -17.98
CA GLU A 215 23.26 8.71 -17.98
C GLU A 215 23.30 10.22 -18.25
N GLU A 216 22.43 10.72 -19.13
CA GLU A 216 22.32 12.14 -19.45
C GLU A 216 21.80 12.98 -18.28
N SER A 217 20.82 12.46 -17.53
CA SER A 217 20.05 13.25 -16.56
C SER A 217 20.41 13.01 -15.09
N VAL A 218 20.97 11.85 -14.76
CA VAL A 218 21.21 11.43 -13.36
C VAL A 218 22.70 11.49 -13.03
N PRO A 219 23.09 12.10 -11.89
CA PRO A 219 24.49 12.09 -11.42
C PRO A 219 25.07 10.68 -11.34
N GLU A 220 26.36 10.54 -11.65
CA GLU A 220 27.05 9.25 -11.72
C GLU A 220 26.96 8.43 -10.42
N ASP A 221 27.10 9.08 -9.27
CA ASP A 221 27.01 8.40 -7.96
C ASP A 221 25.59 7.89 -7.64
N ASN A 222 24.56 8.43 -8.30
CA ASN A 222 23.17 8.08 -8.05
C ASN A 222 22.55 7.23 -9.16
N ARG A 223 23.11 7.19 -10.37
CA ARG A 223 22.49 6.47 -11.49
C ARG A 223 22.53 4.96 -11.29
N VAL A 224 21.46 4.29 -11.71
CA VAL A 224 21.41 2.82 -11.85
C VAL A 224 21.00 2.46 -13.27
N LEU A 225 21.83 1.70 -13.98
CA LEU A 225 21.59 1.32 -15.38
C LEU A 225 20.94 -0.06 -15.53
N GLN A 226 20.90 -0.81 -14.43
CA GLN A 226 20.25 -2.10 -14.31
C GLN A 226 19.98 -2.35 -12.83
N LEU A 227 18.73 -2.67 -12.47
CA LEU A 227 18.42 -3.15 -11.13
C LEU A 227 18.76 -4.64 -11.05
N PRO A 228 19.22 -5.14 -9.88
CA PRO A 228 19.46 -6.56 -9.69
C PRO A 228 18.20 -7.35 -10.04
N VAL A 229 18.35 -8.38 -10.86
CA VAL A 229 17.28 -9.37 -11.07
C VAL A 229 17.29 -10.24 -9.82
N PRO A 230 16.19 -10.34 -9.05
CA PRO A 230 16.14 -11.30 -7.96
C PRO A 230 16.42 -12.68 -8.54
N ASP A 231 17.43 -13.38 -8.00
CA ASP A 231 17.68 -14.75 -8.40
C ASP A 231 16.44 -15.57 -8.04
N ARG A 232 15.83 -16.20 -9.04
CA ARG A 232 14.55 -16.89 -8.90
C ARG A 232 14.65 -18.00 -7.86
N LEU A 233 15.82 -18.65 -7.77
CA LEU A 233 16.10 -19.68 -6.78
C LEU A 233 16.21 -19.12 -5.36
N GLU A 234 16.86 -17.97 -5.16
CA GLU A 234 16.95 -17.37 -3.83
C GLU A 234 15.59 -16.87 -3.33
N PHE A 235 14.73 -16.39 -4.24
CA PHE A 235 13.39 -15.95 -3.91
C PHE A 235 12.49 -17.12 -3.49
N GLU A 236 12.48 -18.23 -4.25
CA GLU A 236 11.72 -19.44 -3.90
C GLU A 236 12.20 -20.04 -2.56
N HIS A 237 13.51 -20.13 -2.33
CA HIS A 237 14.07 -20.63 -1.07
C HIS A 237 13.80 -19.71 0.14
N ALA A 238 13.73 -18.40 -0.08
CA ALA A 238 13.34 -17.43 0.95
C ALA A 238 11.84 -17.50 1.27
N ILE A 239 10.98 -17.74 0.27
CA ILE A 239 9.53 -17.92 0.45
C ILE A 239 9.25 -19.21 1.22
N GLU A 240 9.88 -20.33 0.87
CA GLU A 240 9.70 -21.61 1.59
C GLU A 240 10.07 -21.50 3.07
N LYS A 241 11.14 -20.77 3.41
CA LYS A 241 11.52 -20.51 4.81
C LYS A 241 10.60 -19.51 5.53
N MET A 242 9.90 -18.64 4.80
CA MET A 242 9.00 -17.63 5.38
C MET A 242 7.61 -18.18 5.71
N ILE A 243 7.11 -19.14 4.94
CA ILE A 243 5.76 -19.72 5.10
C ILE A 243 5.56 -20.37 6.49
N ASP A 244 6.63 -20.84 7.14
CA ASP A 244 6.56 -21.44 8.49
C ASP A 244 6.42 -20.41 9.62
N SER A 245 6.57 -19.10 9.35
CA SER A 245 6.60 -18.05 10.39
C SER A 245 5.55 -16.94 10.24
N SER A 246 4.94 -16.79 9.06
CA SER A 246 4.09 -15.64 8.69
C SER A 246 2.71 -15.62 9.35
N ILE A 247 2.16 -16.77 9.76
CA ILE A 247 0.86 -16.80 10.45
C ILE A 247 0.94 -16.03 11.78
N GLN A 248 2.04 -16.09 12.53
CA GLN A 248 2.15 -15.40 13.84
C GLN A 248 2.33 -13.87 13.75
N SER A 249 2.96 -13.36 12.69
CA SER A 249 3.21 -11.91 12.52
C SER A 249 1.94 -11.14 12.14
N VAL A 250 1.13 -11.72 11.23
CA VAL A 250 -0.19 -11.19 10.86
C VAL A 250 -1.13 -11.19 12.05
N MET A 251 -1.12 -12.27 12.85
CA MET A 251 -1.84 -12.32 14.12
C MET A 251 -1.43 -11.17 15.04
N THR A 252 -0.13 -10.91 15.20
CA THR A 252 0.33 -9.85 16.12
C THR A 252 -0.14 -8.46 15.70
N ASN A 253 -0.22 -8.16 14.41
CA ASN A 253 -0.66 -6.83 13.93
C ASN A 253 -2.18 -6.71 13.82
N PHE A 254 -2.89 -7.78 13.44
CA PHE A 254 -4.36 -7.76 13.33
C PHE A 254 -5.05 -7.91 14.70
N LEU A 255 -4.46 -8.68 15.64
CA LEU A 255 -4.95 -8.83 17.02
C LEU A 255 -4.59 -7.64 17.93
N ARG A 256 -3.71 -6.73 17.50
CA ARG A 256 -3.39 -5.49 18.22
C ARG A 256 -4.47 -4.41 18.09
N ILE A 257 -5.47 -4.62 17.24
CA ILE A 257 -6.65 -3.76 17.16
C ILE A 257 -7.43 -3.95 18.48
N PRO A 258 -7.54 -2.93 19.35
CA PRO A 258 -8.22 -3.10 20.63
C PRO A 258 -9.68 -3.48 20.41
N ARG A 259 -10.14 -4.52 21.14
CA ARG A 259 -11.56 -4.85 21.22
C ARG A 259 -12.28 -3.72 21.95
N ILE A 260 -13.29 -3.16 21.32
CA ILE A 260 -14.29 -2.36 22.02
C ILE A 260 -15.17 -3.36 22.77
N THR A 261 -15.21 -3.23 24.09
CA THR A 261 -16.30 -3.83 24.84
C THR A 261 -17.52 -2.91 24.71
N PRO A 262 -18.76 -3.42 24.81
CA PRO A 262 -19.97 -2.58 24.73
C PRO A 262 -19.99 -1.40 25.72
N GLU A 263 -19.07 -1.37 26.68
CA GLU A 263 -18.87 -0.34 27.70
C GLU A 263 -18.11 0.90 27.18
N ASP A 264 -17.39 0.82 26.05
CA ASP A 264 -16.62 1.96 25.50
C ASP A 264 -17.44 2.87 24.57
N ILE A 265 -18.74 2.60 24.40
CA ILE A 265 -19.66 3.42 23.58
C ILE A 265 -20.53 4.27 24.50
N ASP A 266 -20.10 5.49 24.80
CA ASP A 266 -20.93 6.50 25.47
C ASP A 266 -22.02 7.02 24.51
N PHE A 267 -23.21 6.41 24.57
CA PHE A 267 -24.43 6.91 23.95
C PHE A 267 -25.05 8.06 24.76
N THR A 268 -24.35 9.19 24.89
CA THR A 268 -24.97 10.44 25.39
C THR A 268 -24.76 11.60 24.41
N GLY A 269 -25.37 11.45 23.24
CA GLY A 269 -25.61 12.57 22.32
C GLY A 269 -26.63 13.55 22.88
N VAL A 270 -26.18 14.56 23.64
CA VAL A 270 -26.94 15.81 23.84
C VAL A 270 -26.02 17.03 23.64
N ARG A 271 -26.06 17.59 22.43
CA ARG A 271 -25.57 18.94 22.14
C ARG A 271 -26.35 19.98 22.96
N ARG A 272 -25.80 20.47 24.07
CA ARG A 272 -26.20 21.76 24.64
C ARG A 272 -25.30 22.86 24.09
N ARG A 273 -25.85 23.70 23.20
CA ARG A 273 -25.27 24.98 22.76
C ARG A 273 -24.95 25.84 24.00
N LYS A 274 -23.67 26.07 24.29
CA LYS A 274 -23.25 27.13 25.22
C LYS A 274 -23.58 28.49 24.59
N LYS A 275 -24.57 29.19 25.14
CA LYS A 275 -24.80 30.63 24.88
C LYS A 275 -23.58 31.41 25.39
N ARG A 276 -22.97 32.23 24.53
CA ARG A 276 -21.96 33.22 24.92
C ARG A 276 -22.64 34.30 25.78
N PRO A 277 -22.05 34.75 26.90
CA PRO A 277 -22.57 35.92 27.61
C PRO A 277 -22.17 37.20 26.87
N VAL A 278 -23.16 38.07 26.68
CA VAL A 278 -23.00 39.43 26.16
C VAL A 278 -22.36 40.28 27.25
N LYS A 279 -21.19 40.87 26.98
CA LYS A 279 -20.63 41.94 27.80
C LYS A 279 -21.54 43.17 27.70
N LYS A 280 -22.01 43.69 28.82
CA LYS A 280 -22.43 45.09 28.96
C LYS A 280 -21.46 45.76 29.93
N SER A 281 -20.76 46.78 29.44
CA SER A 281 -20.14 47.86 30.21
C SER A 281 -21.23 48.92 30.52
N PRO A 282 -21.06 49.87 31.46
CA PRO A 282 -19.85 50.33 32.14
C PRO A 282 -19.58 49.67 33.50
#